data_AF-A0A925T3P3-F1
#
_entry.id   AF-A0A925T3P3-F1
#
_cell.length_a   1.000
_cell.length_b   1.000
_cell.length_c   1.000
_cell.angle_alpha   90.00
_cell.angle_beta   90.00
_cell.angle_gamma   90.00
#
_symmetry.space_group_name_H-M   'P 1'
#
loop_
_entity.id
_entity.type
_entity.pdbx_description
1 polymer ?
#
loop_
_entity_poly.entity_id
_entity_poly.type
_entity_poly.pdbx_seq_one_letter_code
_entity_poly.pdbx_strand_id
1 'polypeptide(L)'
;MVPALVLGALAFTSVAAQDRTEGASLSFSSAHYRVGERLTYNVSYSSFISAGYVELLVAARGTFFGREGMQLKGHVETKGTVNAAVLALNNDYITYVDPNTGLPFHGQQFIRAASRTSDTSADFNQPAGAAALAPGRVREFPGVYDLLSAVYRIRALPLKENSTYYLTMRVENTDYQVEVKVTGQEVVKTNVGSFNTIVSRIWVKNGSDSYGMKAYFSGDDRHVPVLVSARHATGEIRAELAASEFIATPPLPPASSPTPVAANPSTPRLPVAIPAQPSAPNDGALSGLPFKVGEQLNYQVYLPSIKQPVATASFQVRARSKYFDKDGLLFNLTAQTTNALQHLFFATDTIVTYVDPKTLLPFQAEHNLIEGRRRSNTKLTINQDYGTATTDKNVRIEIPVGTHDYLSFFYALRTFNLNPPRRNAVSILVDNKPKTLFISALKRETIQLGSQTIPAIQISLTTDDAQSDKFQLRAWISDDARRLPLRLAAVTELGPVRAELAILPVTRQ
;
A
#
# COMPACT_ATOMS: atom_id res chain seq x y z
N MET A 1 -7.86 -16.58 8.92
CA MET A 1 -7.59 -15.52 9.91
C MET A 1 -6.39 -15.90 10.77
N VAL A 2 -5.18 -16.10 10.20
CA VAL A 2 -4.02 -16.58 10.98
C VAL A 2 -2.74 -15.78 10.74
N PRO A 3 -2.29 -15.49 9.49
CA PRO A 3 -1.00 -14.82 9.30
C PRO A 3 -0.94 -13.33 9.70
N ALA A 4 -1.98 -12.78 10.33
CA ALA A 4 -2.02 -11.39 10.78
C ALA A 4 -1.22 -11.16 12.06
N LEU A 5 -1.13 -12.17 12.93
CA LEU A 5 -0.30 -12.13 14.13
C LEU A 5 1.19 -12.40 13.81
N VAL A 6 1.52 -12.97 12.65
CA VAL A 6 2.88 -13.41 12.32
C VAL A 6 3.88 -12.25 12.25
N LEU A 7 3.44 -11.05 11.88
CA LEU A 7 4.21 -9.79 11.92
C LEU A 7 3.79 -8.86 13.08
N GLY A 8 3.02 -9.38 14.04
CA GLY A 8 2.43 -8.65 15.18
C GLY A 8 2.35 -9.49 16.47
N ALA A 9 3.38 -10.31 16.73
CA ALA A 9 3.46 -11.40 17.71
C ALA A 9 2.58 -12.64 17.39
N LEU A 10 3.23 -13.79 17.19
CA LEU A 10 2.68 -15.05 16.67
C LEU A 10 1.64 -15.75 17.60
N ALA A 11 0.97 -16.80 17.10
CA ALA A 11 -0.10 -17.59 17.76
C ALA A 11 -0.14 -19.03 17.19
N PHE A 12 -0.53 -20.13 17.85
CA PHE A 12 -0.93 -20.45 19.26
C PHE A 12 0.06 -21.53 19.83
N THR A 13 -0.15 -22.53 20.72
CA THR A 13 -1.28 -23.06 21.55
C THR A 13 -0.73 -23.86 22.77
N SER A 14 -1.42 -23.77 23.92
CA SER A 14 -1.73 -24.80 24.96
C SER A 14 -0.72 -25.27 26.05
N VAL A 15 -1.17 -25.13 27.32
CA VAL A 15 -0.77 -25.70 28.63
C VAL A 15 0.55 -25.28 29.35
N ALA A 16 0.38 -24.88 30.63
CA ALA A 16 1.31 -24.80 31.78
C ALA A 16 2.33 -23.64 31.95
N ALA A 17 2.55 -23.26 33.23
CA ALA A 17 3.31 -22.10 33.69
C ALA A 17 4.26 -22.44 34.86
N GLN A 18 5.27 -21.59 35.12
CA GLN A 18 5.66 -21.16 36.48
C GLN A 18 6.67 -20.00 36.50
N ASP A 19 6.57 -19.21 37.59
CA ASP A 19 7.49 -18.27 38.25
C ASP A 19 8.17 -17.10 37.49
N ARG A 20 8.37 -16.01 38.24
CA ARG A 20 8.71 -14.65 37.78
C ARG A 20 9.96 -14.08 38.46
N THR A 21 10.55 -13.04 37.87
CA THR A 21 11.39 -12.07 38.60
C THR A 21 11.06 -10.64 38.13
N GLU A 22 10.42 -9.83 38.97
CA GLU A 22 9.74 -8.61 38.50
C GLU A 22 10.70 -7.43 38.21
N GLY A 23 10.85 -7.07 36.92
CA GLY A 23 11.77 -6.02 36.44
C GLY A 23 11.27 -4.58 36.60
N ALA A 24 10.61 -4.27 37.72
CA ALA A 24 9.70 -3.12 37.87
C ALA A 24 10.36 -1.78 38.30
N SER A 25 11.69 -1.64 38.24
CA SER A 25 12.40 -0.47 38.81
C SER A 25 13.64 -0.03 38.01
N LEU A 26 13.46 0.31 36.73
CA LEU A 26 14.50 0.87 35.85
C LEU A 26 13.95 2.08 35.08
N SER A 27 14.79 3.09 34.87
CA SER A 27 14.37 4.37 34.29
C SER A 27 14.50 4.42 32.77
N PHE A 28 13.46 4.89 32.09
CA PHE A 28 13.31 5.03 30.62
C PHE A 28 14.06 6.25 30.05
N SER A 29 15.19 6.64 30.68
CA SER A 29 15.79 7.97 30.54
C SER A 29 16.65 8.15 29.27
N SER A 30 16.96 9.40 28.96
CA SER A 30 17.28 9.97 27.63
C SER A 30 18.58 9.51 26.95
N ALA A 31 19.29 8.51 27.47
CA ALA A 31 20.47 7.94 26.83
C ALA A 31 20.11 6.97 25.69
N HIS A 32 19.08 6.15 25.91
CA HIS A 32 18.80 4.96 25.09
C HIS A 32 18.13 5.25 23.74
N TYR A 33 17.46 6.39 23.60
CA TYR A 33 16.77 6.83 22.38
C TYR A 33 16.48 8.33 22.49
N ARG A 34 16.46 9.04 21.35
CA ARG A 34 16.29 10.49 21.28
C ARG A 34 15.12 10.88 20.38
N VAL A 35 14.49 12.02 20.66
CA VAL A 35 13.49 12.60 19.75
C VAL A 35 14.09 12.80 18.36
N GLY A 36 13.34 12.42 17.33
CA GLY A 36 13.77 12.39 15.94
C GLY A 36 14.42 11.07 15.50
N GLU A 37 14.76 10.15 16.42
CA GLU A 37 15.35 8.85 16.06
C GLU A 37 14.38 8.03 15.21
N ARG A 38 14.75 7.78 13.94
CA ARG A 38 14.07 6.87 13.02
C ARG A 38 14.92 5.64 12.78
N LEU A 39 14.32 4.46 12.90
CA LEU A 39 14.92 3.16 12.61
C LEU A 39 14.05 2.44 11.58
N THR A 40 14.58 2.18 10.39
CA THR A 40 13.89 1.41 9.35
C THR A 40 14.52 0.04 9.22
N TYR A 41 13.69 -1.00 9.11
CA TYR A 41 14.09 -2.40 9.02
C TYR A 41 13.56 -3.02 7.75
N ASN A 42 14.35 -3.83 7.05
CA ASN A 42 13.82 -4.74 6.04
C ASN A 42 13.44 -6.07 6.72
N VAL A 43 12.21 -6.53 6.50
CA VAL A 43 11.73 -7.82 6.98
C VAL A 43 11.83 -8.83 5.84
N SER A 44 12.50 -9.95 6.11
CA SER A 44 12.54 -11.13 5.25
C SER A 44 11.82 -12.30 5.93
N TYR A 45 11.36 -13.25 5.12
CA TYR A 45 10.63 -14.43 5.58
C TYR A 45 11.00 -15.64 4.73
N SER A 46 11.65 -16.64 5.34
CA SER A 46 12.16 -17.83 4.64
C SER A 46 13.01 -17.43 3.42
N SER A 47 12.68 -17.88 2.22
CA SER A 47 13.35 -17.48 0.96
C SER A 47 12.95 -16.10 0.42
N PHE A 48 11.99 -15.39 1.03
CA PHE A 48 11.54 -14.07 0.60
C PHE A 48 12.37 -12.96 1.27
N ILE A 49 13.40 -12.47 0.58
CA ILE A 49 14.41 -11.52 1.10
C ILE A 49 13.83 -10.12 1.42
N SER A 50 12.69 -9.75 0.84
CA SER A 50 12.00 -8.48 1.13
C SER A 50 10.49 -8.73 1.28
N ALA A 51 10.10 -9.37 2.38
CA ALA A 51 8.72 -9.61 2.75
C ALA A 51 7.99 -8.36 3.27
N GLY A 52 8.72 -7.40 3.84
CA GLY A 52 8.16 -6.18 4.41
C GLY A 52 9.19 -5.19 4.89
N TYR A 53 8.73 -4.17 5.59
CA TYR A 53 9.54 -3.27 6.40
C TYR A 53 8.82 -2.90 7.69
N VAL A 54 9.62 -2.50 8.67
CA VAL A 54 9.15 -1.86 9.90
C VAL A 54 9.84 -0.51 9.98
N GLU A 55 9.10 0.54 10.32
CA GLU A 55 9.68 1.83 10.71
C GLU A 55 9.33 2.10 12.18
N LEU A 56 10.31 2.45 13.00
CA LEU A 56 10.13 2.89 14.38
C LEU A 56 10.61 4.35 14.48
N LEU A 57 9.81 5.22 15.10
CA LEU A 57 10.11 6.65 15.20
C LEU A 57 9.81 7.19 16.61
N VAL A 58 10.81 7.81 17.23
CA VAL A 58 10.65 8.59 18.46
C VAL A 58 10.21 10.00 18.10
N ALA A 59 8.92 10.18 17.84
CA ALA A 59 8.40 11.36 17.16
C ALA A 59 8.56 12.67 17.94
N ALA A 60 8.27 12.67 19.25
CA ALA A 60 8.28 13.89 20.07
C ALA A 60 8.42 13.60 21.58
N ARG A 61 8.85 14.61 22.35
CA ARG A 61 8.67 14.72 23.81
C ARG A 61 7.88 15.99 24.11
N GLY A 62 6.95 15.94 25.05
CA GLY A 62 6.14 17.09 25.42
C GLY A 62 4.97 16.73 26.33
N THR A 63 4.00 17.63 26.46
CA THR A 63 2.77 17.38 27.20
C THR A 63 1.70 16.79 26.29
N PHE A 64 1.29 15.55 26.54
CA PHE A 64 0.22 14.85 25.84
C PHE A 64 -0.86 14.44 26.84
N PHE A 65 -2.14 14.68 26.52
CA PHE A 65 -3.27 14.32 27.40
C PHE A 65 -3.12 14.84 28.85
N GLY A 66 -2.53 16.02 29.04
CA GLY A 66 -2.27 16.63 30.34
C GLY A 66 -1.06 16.10 31.12
N ARG A 67 -0.28 15.16 30.55
CA ARG A 67 0.89 14.52 31.18
C ARG A 67 2.15 14.74 30.36
N GLU A 68 3.33 14.75 30.99
CA GLU A 68 4.58 14.64 30.24
C GLU A 68 4.69 13.25 29.61
N GLY A 69 5.13 13.18 28.35
CA GLY A 69 5.25 11.93 27.61
C GLY A 69 6.21 11.97 26.43
N MET A 70 6.65 10.79 26.01
CA MET A 70 7.28 10.53 24.72
C MET A 70 6.22 9.98 23.75
N GLN A 71 6.08 10.57 22.57
CA GLN A 71 5.30 9.97 21.47
C GLN A 71 6.21 9.03 20.69
N LEU A 72 5.85 7.75 20.65
CA LEU A 72 6.49 6.71 19.85
C LEU A 72 5.53 6.32 18.71
N LYS A 73 6.08 6.08 17.52
CA LYS A 73 5.35 5.55 16.36
C LYS A 73 6.03 4.29 15.83
N GLY A 74 5.23 3.37 15.31
CA GLY A 74 5.67 2.17 14.64
C GLY A 74 4.78 1.90 13.43
N HIS A 75 5.39 1.73 12.25
CA HIS A 75 4.69 1.36 11.01
C HIS A 75 5.18 -0.03 10.57
N VAL A 76 4.28 -0.89 10.10
CA VAL A 76 4.60 -2.25 9.64
C VAL A 76 3.87 -2.53 8.33
N GLU A 77 4.61 -2.65 7.22
CA GLU A 77 4.03 -2.91 5.89
C GLU A 77 4.73 -4.06 5.15
N THR A 78 3.93 -4.97 4.59
CA THR A 78 4.42 -6.07 3.72
C THR A 78 4.71 -5.57 2.31
N LYS A 79 5.94 -5.75 1.82
CA LYS A 79 6.40 -5.31 0.49
C LYS A 79 6.10 -6.39 -0.54
N GLY A 80 5.30 -6.05 -1.54
CA GLY A 80 5.01 -6.91 -2.68
C GLY A 80 4.36 -8.26 -2.31
N THR A 81 4.57 -9.26 -3.16
CA THR A 81 3.83 -10.54 -3.21
C THR A 81 3.89 -11.47 -2.00
N VAL A 82 4.68 -11.20 -0.95
CA VAL A 82 4.51 -12.00 0.29
C VAL A 82 3.08 -11.83 0.82
N ASN A 83 2.46 -10.68 0.58
CA ASN A 83 1.03 -10.37 0.70
C ASN A 83 0.07 -11.49 0.23
N ALA A 84 0.42 -12.22 -0.84
CA ALA A 84 -0.40 -13.28 -1.43
C ALA A 84 -0.28 -14.66 -0.73
N ALA A 85 0.70 -14.85 0.15
CA ALA A 85 0.98 -16.12 0.84
C ALA A 85 1.01 -15.99 2.38
N VAL A 86 1.43 -14.84 2.89
CA VAL A 86 1.51 -14.47 4.30
C VAL A 86 0.96 -13.05 4.40
N LEU A 87 -0.36 -12.97 4.61
CA LEU A 87 -1.26 -11.78 4.57
C LEU A 87 -0.62 -10.40 4.38
N ALA A 88 -1.24 -9.58 3.52
CA ALA A 88 -1.08 -8.13 3.57
C ALA A 88 -1.17 -7.59 5.00
N LEU A 89 -0.21 -6.74 5.36
CA LEU A 89 -0.26 -5.86 6.51
C LEU A 89 0.20 -4.48 6.06
N ASN A 90 -0.51 -3.47 6.55
CA ASN A 90 -0.09 -2.07 6.59
C ASN A 90 -0.69 -1.55 7.91
N ASN A 91 0.11 -1.55 8.97
CA ASN A 91 -0.34 -1.29 10.33
C ASN A 91 0.43 -0.13 10.94
N ASP A 92 -0.29 0.89 11.42
CA ASP A 92 0.28 1.97 12.22
C ASP A 92 -0.03 1.79 13.70
N TYR A 93 0.98 2.04 14.53
CA TYR A 93 0.93 2.02 15.98
C TYR A 93 1.45 3.36 16.51
N ILE A 94 0.71 4.02 17.39
CA ILE A 94 1.15 5.23 18.09
C ILE A 94 0.96 5.00 19.57
N THR A 95 2.00 5.18 20.38
CA THR A 95 1.88 5.09 21.85
C THR A 95 2.55 6.29 22.52
N TYR A 96 1.93 6.75 23.59
CA TYR A 96 2.39 7.86 24.42
C TYR A 96 2.81 7.26 25.76
N VAL A 97 4.11 7.28 26.03
CA VAL A 97 4.71 6.64 27.21
C VAL A 97 5.26 7.66 28.20
N ASP A 98 5.17 7.31 29.47
CA ASP A 98 5.77 8.04 30.57
C ASP A 98 7.31 8.09 30.41
N PRO A 99 7.97 9.28 30.42
CA PRO A 99 9.41 9.38 30.08
C PRO A 99 10.36 8.76 31.10
N ASN A 100 9.86 8.38 32.29
CA ASN A 100 10.67 7.84 33.37
C ASN A 100 10.51 6.33 33.54
N THR A 101 9.37 5.76 33.16
CA THR A 101 9.07 4.33 33.30
C THR A 101 8.95 3.59 31.96
N GLY A 102 8.52 4.28 30.90
CA GLY A 102 8.20 3.69 29.60
C GLY A 102 6.81 3.07 29.53
N LEU A 103 6.01 3.16 30.60
CA LEU A 103 4.66 2.64 30.61
C LEU A 103 3.76 3.50 29.71
N PRO A 104 2.92 2.90 28.85
CA PRO A 104 1.97 3.65 28.03
C PRO A 104 0.90 4.30 28.90
N PHE A 105 0.42 5.47 28.49
CA PHE A 105 -0.76 6.11 29.05
C PHE A 105 -1.88 6.36 28.01
N HIS A 106 -1.54 6.37 26.72
CA HIS A 106 -2.51 6.30 25.63
C HIS A 106 -1.88 5.58 24.44
N GLY A 107 -2.64 4.71 23.77
CA GLY A 107 -2.18 3.95 22.59
C GLY A 107 -3.24 3.93 21.50
N GLN A 108 -2.80 3.94 20.24
CA GLN A 108 -3.64 3.91 19.04
C GLN A 108 -3.08 2.87 18.06
N GLN A 109 -3.98 2.11 17.43
CA GLN A 109 -3.65 1.06 16.48
C GLN A 109 -4.57 1.16 15.26
N PHE A 110 -3.98 1.29 14.08
CA PHE A 110 -4.66 1.33 12.79
C PHE A 110 -4.23 0.10 12.00
N ILE A 111 -5.00 -0.99 12.11
CA ILE A 111 -4.69 -2.29 11.51
C ILE A 111 -5.31 -2.35 10.11
N ARG A 112 -4.52 -2.61 9.07
CA ARG A 112 -4.98 -2.94 7.71
C ARG A 112 -4.41 -4.29 7.29
N ALA A 113 -4.93 -5.35 7.91
CA ALA A 113 -4.54 -6.73 7.60
C ALA A 113 -5.49 -7.38 6.60
N ALA A 114 -4.98 -8.25 5.72
CA ALA A 114 -5.80 -8.99 4.74
C ALA A 114 -6.83 -9.96 5.36
N SER A 115 -6.90 -10.10 6.70
CA SER A 115 -8.02 -10.75 7.39
C SER A 115 -8.66 -9.92 8.51
N ARG A 116 -8.30 -8.64 8.67
CA ARG A 116 -8.86 -7.72 9.69
C ARG A 116 -8.50 -6.27 9.39
N THR A 117 -9.50 -5.41 9.28
CA THR A 117 -9.35 -3.95 9.41
C THR A 117 -9.89 -3.53 10.77
N SER A 118 -9.17 -2.68 11.50
CA SER A 118 -9.54 -2.27 12.86
C SER A 118 -8.86 -0.94 13.20
N ASP A 119 -9.61 0.02 13.74
CA ASP A 119 -9.07 1.24 14.35
C ASP A 119 -9.45 1.25 15.82
N THR A 120 -8.45 1.25 16.71
CA THR A 120 -8.65 1.11 18.15
C THR A 120 -7.73 2.05 18.93
N SER A 121 -8.30 2.74 19.92
CA SER A 121 -7.58 3.53 20.92
C SER A 121 -7.77 2.95 22.31
N ALA A 122 -6.71 2.84 23.10
CA ALA A 122 -6.73 2.42 24.49
C ALA A 122 -6.12 3.50 25.39
N ASP A 123 -6.85 3.88 26.44
CA ASP A 123 -6.30 4.70 27.52
C ASP A 123 -5.73 3.76 28.60
N PHE A 124 -4.54 4.09 29.12
CA PHE A 124 -3.87 3.31 30.15
C PHE A 124 -3.66 4.20 31.38
N ASN A 125 -4.15 3.78 32.55
CA ASN A 125 -4.02 4.52 33.81
C ASN A 125 -2.65 4.35 34.50
N GLN A 126 -1.58 4.19 33.72
CA GLN A 126 -0.25 3.87 34.22
C GLN A 126 0.65 5.12 34.28
N PRO A 127 1.42 5.36 35.37
CA PRO A 127 1.32 4.76 36.70
C PRO A 127 0.29 5.45 37.61
N ALA A 128 -0.49 6.42 37.08
CA ALA A 128 -1.29 7.38 37.86
C ALA A 128 -2.58 6.85 38.52
N GLY A 129 -2.98 5.60 38.26
CA GLY A 129 -4.21 5.00 38.80
C GLY A 129 -5.50 5.52 38.16
N ALA A 130 -6.65 4.96 38.55
CA ALA A 130 -7.95 5.26 37.93
C ALA A 130 -8.35 6.75 37.90
N ALA A 131 -7.76 7.59 38.77
CA ALA A 131 -7.99 9.05 38.79
C ALA A 131 -7.54 9.78 37.49
N ALA A 132 -6.74 9.15 36.64
CA ALA A 132 -6.31 9.71 35.35
C ALA A 132 -7.28 9.47 34.19
N LEU A 133 -8.43 8.81 34.42
CA LEU A 133 -9.41 8.46 33.38
C LEU A 133 -10.72 9.24 33.55
N ALA A 134 -11.39 9.54 32.44
CA ALA A 134 -12.70 10.18 32.45
C ALA A 134 -13.77 9.25 33.08
N PRO A 135 -14.77 9.80 33.81
CA PRO A 135 -15.81 9.01 34.45
C PRO A 135 -16.50 8.03 33.49
N GLY A 136 -16.52 6.75 33.86
CA GLY A 136 -17.07 5.66 33.04
C GLY A 136 -16.03 4.80 32.31
N ARG A 137 -14.75 5.19 32.22
CA ARG A 137 -13.65 4.33 31.74
C ARG A 137 -12.86 3.76 32.92
N VAL A 138 -13.22 2.57 33.40
CA VAL A 138 -12.60 1.94 34.58
C VAL A 138 -12.14 0.51 34.30
N ARG A 139 -10.81 0.32 34.13
CA ARG A 139 -10.06 -0.93 34.37
C ARG A 139 -8.60 -0.59 34.71
N GLU A 140 -7.96 -1.33 35.61
CA GLU A 140 -6.59 -1.07 36.07
C GLU A 140 -5.61 -2.16 35.64
N PHE A 141 -4.41 -1.78 35.18
CA PHE A 141 -3.42 -2.71 34.59
C PHE A 141 -1.97 -2.39 35.02
N PRO A 142 -1.62 -2.56 36.30
CA PRO A 142 -0.29 -2.23 36.84
C PRO A 142 0.85 -2.94 36.10
N GLY A 143 1.82 -2.15 35.60
CA GLY A 143 3.07 -2.65 35.01
C GLY A 143 2.95 -3.26 33.60
N VAL A 144 1.85 -2.99 32.90
CA VAL A 144 1.58 -3.53 31.55
C VAL A 144 1.99 -2.54 30.46
N TYR A 145 2.85 -3.00 29.54
CA TYR A 145 3.25 -2.30 28.33
C TYR A 145 2.31 -2.67 27.16
N ASP A 146 2.28 -1.87 26.10
CA ASP A 146 1.80 -2.31 24.78
C ASP A 146 2.96 -2.83 23.92
N LEU A 147 2.68 -3.36 22.73
CA LEU A 147 3.70 -3.94 21.84
C LEU A 147 4.85 -2.97 21.51
N LEU A 148 4.56 -1.69 21.27
CA LEU A 148 5.56 -0.71 20.84
C LEU A 148 6.38 -0.20 22.03
N SER A 149 5.73 0.15 23.13
CA SER A 149 6.37 0.53 24.39
C SER A 149 7.20 -0.61 24.98
N ALA A 150 6.79 -1.87 24.83
CA ALA A 150 7.60 -3.04 25.24
C ALA A 150 8.94 -3.13 24.48
N VAL A 151 8.96 -2.86 23.17
CA VAL A 151 10.21 -2.83 22.39
C VAL A 151 11.18 -1.78 22.92
N TYR A 152 10.70 -0.55 23.16
CA TYR A 152 11.53 0.52 23.74
C TYR A 152 11.90 0.26 25.22
N ARG A 153 11.05 -0.43 25.99
CA ARG A 153 11.38 -0.88 27.35
C ARG A 153 12.55 -1.86 27.35
N ILE A 154 12.57 -2.81 26.41
CA ILE A 154 13.68 -3.78 26.28
C ILE A 154 14.99 -3.07 25.92
N ARG A 155 14.96 -2.04 25.06
CA ARG A 155 16.12 -1.19 24.76
C ARG A 155 16.67 -0.44 25.98
N ALA A 156 15.82 -0.13 26.98
CA ALA A 156 16.24 0.51 28.24
C ALA A 156 16.61 -0.46 29.36
N LEU A 157 16.64 -1.77 29.10
CA LEU A 157 17.23 -2.71 30.04
C LEU A 157 18.76 -2.59 29.99
N PRO A 158 19.47 -2.68 31.13
CA PRO A 158 20.93 -2.71 31.15
C PRO A 158 21.40 -4.12 30.77
N LEU A 159 21.34 -4.46 29.48
CA LEU A 159 21.49 -5.81 28.89
C LEU A 159 22.85 -6.50 29.16
N LYS A 160 23.13 -6.82 30.43
CA LYS A 160 24.35 -7.48 30.90
C LYS A 160 24.30 -8.97 30.60
N GLU A 161 25.44 -9.54 30.24
CA GLU A 161 25.54 -10.97 29.91
C GLU A 161 25.03 -11.87 31.05
N ASN A 162 24.33 -12.96 30.70
CA ASN A 162 23.66 -13.91 31.59
C ASN A 162 22.53 -13.36 32.48
N SER A 163 22.14 -12.08 32.36
CA SER A 163 20.95 -11.54 33.02
C SER A 163 19.64 -12.03 32.37
N THR A 164 18.57 -12.08 33.17
CA THR A 164 17.20 -12.29 32.71
C THR A 164 16.28 -11.20 33.26
N TYR A 165 15.36 -10.70 32.44
CA TYR A 165 14.36 -9.70 32.78
C TYR A 165 12.96 -10.17 32.42
N TYR A 166 11.94 -9.71 33.16
CA TYR A 166 10.54 -10.01 32.88
C TYR A 166 9.70 -8.72 32.84
N LEU A 167 8.78 -8.64 31.88
CA LEU A 167 7.76 -7.58 31.78
C LEU A 167 6.41 -8.17 31.32
N THR A 168 5.31 -7.45 31.56
CA THR A 168 3.99 -7.81 31.02
C THR A 168 3.67 -6.91 29.82
N MET A 169 3.23 -7.50 28.71
CA MET A 169 2.86 -6.80 27.49
C MET A 169 1.44 -7.18 27.09
N ARG A 170 0.56 -6.23 26.81
CA ARG A 170 -0.77 -6.47 26.24
C ARG A 170 -0.78 -6.26 24.74
N VAL A 171 -1.44 -7.18 24.05
CA VAL A 171 -1.88 -7.01 22.65
C VAL A 171 -3.40 -7.15 22.63
N GLU A 172 -4.10 -6.15 22.10
CA GLU A 172 -5.55 -6.01 22.18
C GLU A 172 -6.10 -6.12 23.62
N ASN A 173 -6.68 -7.25 24.00
CA ASN A 173 -7.20 -7.54 25.35
C ASN A 173 -6.46 -8.69 26.06
N THR A 174 -5.32 -9.14 25.52
CA THR A 174 -4.61 -10.35 25.97
C THR A 174 -3.24 -10.00 26.55
N ASP A 175 -2.95 -10.46 27.77
CA ASP A 175 -1.69 -10.23 28.47
C ASP A 175 -0.66 -11.34 28.20
N TYR A 176 0.55 -10.94 27.83
CA TYR A 176 1.69 -11.81 27.60
C TYR A 176 2.78 -11.50 28.62
N GLN A 177 3.38 -12.54 29.21
CA GLN A 177 4.61 -12.43 29.99
C GLN A 177 5.79 -12.50 29.03
N VAL A 178 6.64 -11.48 29.01
CA VAL A 178 7.83 -11.41 28.16
C VAL A 178 9.06 -11.62 29.03
N GLU A 179 9.82 -12.68 28.73
CA GLU A 179 11.09 -13.01 29.36
C GLU A 179 12.23 -12.67 28.38
N VAL A 180 13.22 -11.89 28.81
CA VAL A 180 14.39 -11.48 28.02
C VAL A 180 15.65 -11.97 28.73
N LYS A 181 16.35 -12.96 28.16
CA LYS A 181 17.62 -13.47 28.67
C LYS A 181 18.77 -13.08 27.76
N VAL A 182 19.77 -12.40 28.30
CA VAL A 182 21.00 -12.04 27.59
C VAL A 182 21.94 -13.24 27.57
N THR A 183 22.46 -13.62 26.39
CA THR A 183 23.20 -14.88 26.19
C THR A 183 24.61 -14.70 25.60
N GLY A 184 25.12 -13.47 25.49
CA GLY A 184 26.49 -13.18 25.04
C GLY A 184 26.58 -12.00 24.08
N GLN A 185 27.67 -11.94 23.31
CA GLN A 185 27.91 -10.93 22.29
C GLN A 185 28.28 -11.57 20.93
N GLU A 186 27.92 -10.90 19.83
CA GLU A 186 28.13 -11.38 18.46
C GLU A 186 28.30 -10.19 17.50
N VAL A 187 29.12 -10.32 16.46
CA VAL A 187 29.29 -9.25 15.45
C VAL A 187 28.31 -9.47 14.30
N VAL A 188 27.30 -8.62 14.18
CA VAL A 188 26.28 -8.70 13.13
C VAL A 188 26.66 -7.75 11.99
N LYS A 189 26.60 -8.25 10.75
CA LYS A 189 26.73 -7.45 9.54
C LYS A 189 25.37 -7.30 8.88
N THR A 190 25.06 -6.08 8.44
CA THR A 190 23.82 -5.71 7.73
C THR A 190 24.15 -4.93 6.46
N ASN A 191 23.12 -4.59 5.67
CA ASN A 191 23.29 -3.72 4.50
C ASN A 191 23.73 -2.27 4.83
N VAL A 192 23.71 -1.85 6.10
CA VAL A 192 24.12 -0.49 6.54
C VAL A 192 25.38 -0.46 7.42
N GLY A 193 25.93 -1.60 7.83
CA GLY A 193 27.15 -1.61 8.65
C GLY A 193 27.49 -2.95 9.29
N SER A 194 28.60 -2.97 10.03
CA SER A 194 28.97 -4.05 10.95
C SER A 194 28.88 -3.52 12.38
N PHE A 195 28.18 -4.24 13.26
CA PHE A 195 27.89 -3.82 14.62
C PHE A 195 28.37 -4.89 15.61
N ASN A 196 29.04 -4.46 16.67
CA ASN A 196 29.18 -5.29 17.88
C ASN A 196 27.80 -5.32 18.56
N THR A 197 27.24 -6.51 18.78
CA THR A 197 25.89 -6.65 19.34
C THR A 197 25.84 -7.49 20.60
N ILE A 198 24.94 -7.11 21.50
CA ILE A 198 24.52 -7.88 22.67
C ILE A 198 23.38 -8.81 22.22
N VAL A 199 23.56 -10.10 22.45
CA VAL A 199 22.63 -11.14 22.03
C VAL A 199 21.66 -11.47 23.15
N SER A 200 20.36 -11.38 22.86
CA SER A 200 19.29 -11.80 23.77
C SER A 200 18.37 -12.85 23.14
N ARG A 201 17.90 -13.81 23.94
CA ARG A 201 16.73 -14.63 23.63
C ARG A 201 15.53 -14.01 24.33
N ILE A 202 14.43 -13.85 23.60
CA ILE A 202 13.18 -13.32 24.10
C ILE A 202 12.11 -14.40 23.95
N TRP A 203 11.37 -14.68 25.02
CA TRP A 203 10.21 -15.57 25.01
C TRP A 203 8.96 -14.78 25.39
N VAL A 204 7.99 -14.72 24.50
CA VAL A 204 6.67 -14.12 24.74
C VAL A 204 5.70 -15.23 25.07
N LYS A 205 5.14 -15.26 26.28
CA LYS A 205 4.34 -16.35 26.86
C LYS A 205 2.93 -15.87 27.21
N ASN A 206 1.87 -16.46 26.63
CA ASN A 206 0.49 -16.30 27.13
C ASN A 206 -0.06 -17.66 27.57
N GLY A 207 -0.12 -17.89 28.89
CA GLY A 207 -0.48 -19.17 29.51
C GLY A 207 0.54 -20.31 29.30
N SER A 208 0.95 -20.48 28.04
CA SER A 208 1.61 -21.66 27.46
C SER A 208 2.16 -21.38 26.06
N ASP A 209 1.44 -20.56 25.31
CA ASP A 209 1.73 -20.11 23.96
C ASP A 209 3.03 -19.32 24.00
N SER A 210 4.13 -19.93 23.54
CA SER A 210 5.50 -19.49 23.85
C SER A 210 6.30 -19.21 22.57
N TYR A 211 6.53 -17.93 22.29
CA TYR A 211 7.20 -17.45 21.08
C TYR A 211 8.64 -17.06 21.36
N GLY A 212 9.57 -17.92 20.93
CA GLY A 212 11.01 -17.67 21.02
C GLY A 212 11.54 -16.87 19.82
N MET A 213 12.28 -15.80 20.11
CA MET A 213 13.02 -15.01 19.13
C MET A 213 14.44 -14.67 19.64
N LYS A 214 15.40 -14.48 18.73
CA LYS A 214 16.77 -14.00 19.02
C LYS A 214 16.86 -12.55 18.55
N ALA A 215 17.16 -11.64 19.48
CA ALA A 215 17.38 -10.22 19.21
C ALA A 215 18.84 -9.86 19.42
N TYR A 216 19.35 -9.00 18.55
CA TYR A 216 20.73 -8.51 18.54
C TYR A 216 20.68 -6.99 18.66
N PHE A 217 21.01 -6.46 19.83
CA PHE A 217 21.01 -5.03 20.11
C PHE A 217 22.43 -4.47 19.96
N SER A 218 22.63 -3.25 19.46
CA SER A 218 23.96 -2.64 19.42
C SER A 218 24.57 -2.55 20.82
N GLY A 219 25.88 -2.76 20.92
CA GLY A 219 26.64 -2.65 22.18
C GLY A 219 26.96 -1.21 22.60
N ASP A 220 26.26 -0.21 22.06
CA ASP A 220 26.27 1.17 22.53
C ASP A 220 25.05 1.44 23.42
N ASP A 221 25.06 2.54 24.19
CA ASP A 221 23.99 2.86 25.16
C ASP A 221 22.59 2.94 24.54
N ARG A 222 22.47 3.05 23.21
CA ARG A 222 21.18 3.12 22.50
C ARG A 222 20.47 1.77 22.38
N HIS A 223 21.20 0.65 22.53
CA HIS A 223 20.71 -0.70 22.31
C HIS A 223 19.79 -0.81 21.08
N VAL A 224 20.21 -0.26 19.94
CA VAL A 224 19.44 -0.29 18.69
C VAL A 224 19.29 -1.74 18.26
N PRO A 225 18.07 -2.27 18.02
CA PRO A 225 17.93 -3.58 17.41
C PRO A 225 18.61 -3.53 16.03
N VAL A 226 19.64 -4.35 15.82
CA VAL A 226 20.37 -4.48 14.54
C VAL A 226 19.78 -5.63 13.72
N LEU A 227 19.40 -6.71 14.39
CA LEU A 227 18.73 -7.88 13.82
C LEU A 227 17.76 -8.46 14.85
N VAL A 228 16.59 -8.90 14.41
CA VAL A 228 15.68 -9.76 15.19
C VAL A 228 15.30 -10.94 14.30
N SER A 229 15.43 -12.17 14.81
CA SER A 229 14.94 -13.37 14.11
C SER A 229 14.02 -14.22 14.97
N ALA A 230 12.98 -14.77 14.36
CA ALA A 230 11.99 -15.64 15.00
C ALA A 230 11.67 -16.82 14.09
N ARG A 231 11.62 -18.05 14.64
CA ARG A 231 11.27 -19.24 13.87
C ARG A 231 9.82 -19.62 14.09
N HIS A 232 9.03 -19.60 13.02
CA HIS A 232 7.66 -20.09 12.98
C HIS A 232 7.58 -21.46 12.32
N ALA A 233 6.48 -22.19 12.52
CA ALA A 233 6.23 -23.49 11.91
C ALA A 233 6.28 -23.47 10.36
N THR A 234 6.04 -22.31 9.74
CA THR A 234 6.02 -22.14 8.28
C THR A 234 7.28 -21.48 7.69
N GLY A 235 8.22 -21.03 8.52
CA GLY A 235 9.44 -20.34 8.07
C GLY A 235 10.12 -19.48 9.15
N GLU A 236 11.33 -19.01 8.87
CA GLU A 236 12.04 -18.05 9.73
C GLU A 236 11.76 -16.61 9.29
N ILE A 237 11.42 -15.73 10.21
CA ILE A 237 11.27 -14.29 10.02
C ILE A 237 12.58 -13.62 10.46
N ARG A 238 13.10 -12.67 9.68
CA ARG A 238 14.27 -11.86 10.05
C ARG A 238 14.03 -10.39 9.71
N ALA A 239 14.00 -9.53 10.73
CA ALA A 239 13.98 -8.08 10.59
C ALA A 239 15.40 -7.52 10.78
N GLU A 240 15.99 -6.97 9.74
CA GLU A 240 17.37 -6.47 9.72
C GLU A 240 17.38 -4.95 9.55
N LEU A 241 18.20 -4.25 10.34
CA LEU A 241 18.30 -2.79 10.33
C LEU A 241 18.79 -2.29 8.96
N ALA A 242 17.97 -1.47 8.31
CA ALA A 242 18.14 -0.99 6.95
C ALA A 242 18.33 0.53 6.83
N ALA A 243 17.99 1.30 7.87
CA ALA A 243 18.40 2.70 8.07
C ALA A 243 18.34 3.08 9.56
N SER A 244 19.20 4.01 10.00
CA SER A 244 19.15 4.64 11.32
C SER A 244 19.48 6.13 11.16
N GLU A 245 18.52 6.99 11.46
CA GLU A 245 18.52 8.41 11.07
C GLU A 245 17.98 9.30 12.20
N PHE A 246 18.22 10.61 12.10
CA PHE A 246 17.56 11.62 12.93
C PHE A 246 16.78 12.59 12.05
N ILE A 247 15.47 12.65 12.25
CA ILE A 247 14.55 13.58 11.58
C ILE A 247 14.33 14.80 12.50
N ALA A 248 14.40 16.00 11.92
CA ALA A 248 14.04 17.23 12.65
C ALA A 248 12.52 17.28 12.90
N THR A 249 12.10 17.12 14.16
CA THR A 249 10.70 17.22 14.57
C THR A 249 10.15 18.64 14.32
N PRO A 250 9.04 18.82 13.60
CA PRO A 250 8.37 20.12 13.51
C PRO A 250 7.91 20.59 14.89
N PRO A 251 7.98 21.90 15.20
CA PRO A 251 7.46 22.40 16.47
C PRO A 251 5.96 22.11 16.60
N LEU A 252 5.54 21.65 17.78
CA LEU A 252 4.12 21.43 18.07
C LEU A 252 3.34 22.76 17.90
N PRO A 253 2.18 22.74 17.21
CA PRO A 253 1.30 23.90 17.20
C PRO A 253 0.92 24.30 18.64
N PRO A 254 0.93 25.60 18.99
CA PRO A 254 0.48 26.04 20.31
C PRO A 254 -0.99 25.63 20.51
N ALA A 255 -1.32 25.14 21.71
CA ALA A 255 -2.64 24.63 22.01
C ALA A 255 -3.73 25.68 21.76
N SER A 256 -4.71 25.36 20.91
CA SER A 256 -5.78 26.27 20.54
C SER A 256 -6.64 26.60 21.74
N SER A 257 -6.53 27.83 22.24
CA SER A 257 -7.46 28.38 23.23
C SER A 257 -8.88 28.39 22.66
N PRO A 258 -9.92 28.14 23.46
CA PRO A 258 -11.29 28.11 22.97
C PRO A 258 -11.74 29.51 22.54
N THR A 259 -11.93 29.71 21.23
CA THR A 259 -12.46 30.97 20.68
C THR A 259 -13.87 31.23 21.20
N PRO A 260 -14.16 32.42 21.77
CA PRO A 260 -15.52 32.78 22.16
C PRO A 260 -16.48 32.79 20.95
N VAL A 261 -17.72 32.36 21.16
CA VAL A 261 -18.76 32.43 20.12
C VAL A 261 -19.14 33.90 19.90
N ALA A 262 -18.76 34.45 18.75
CA ALA A 262 -19.20 35.77 18.30
C ALA A 262 -20.47 35.65 17.43
N ALA A 263 -21.36 36.63 17.52
CA ALA A 263 -22.66 36.61 16.85
C ALA A 263 -22.57 36.93 15.33
N ASN A 264 -23.56 36.47 14.57
CA ASN A 264 -23.67 36.67 13.11
C ASN A 264 -23.70 38.16 12.70
N PRO A 265 -22.84 38.57 11.76
CA PRO A 265 -23.09 39.73 10.88
C PRO A 265 -24.01 39.34 9.70
N SER A 266 -24.69 40.33 9.12
CA SER A 266 -25.64 40.15 8.01
C SER A 266 -24.98 39.97 6.63
N THR A 267 -25.69 39.34 5.70
CA THR A 267 -25.25 39.02 4.33
C THR A 267 -25.13 40.25 3.40
N PRO A 268 -23.99 40.42 2.70
CA PRO A 268 -23.89 41.29 1.54
C PRO A 268 -24.60 40.70 0.30
N ARG A 269 -25.19 41.55 -0.54
CA ARG A 269 -25.85 41.16 -1.81
C ARG A 269 -24.82 40.87 -2.90
N LEU A 270 -24.99 39.76 -3.64
CA LEU A 270 -24.20 39.44 -4.84
C LEU A 270 -24.50 40.41 -6.01
N PRO A 271 -23.50 40.79 -6.82
CA PRO A 271 -23.72 41.48 -8.09
C PRO A 271 -24.52 40.63 -9.09
N VAL A 272 -25.33 41.28 -9.94
CA VAL A 272 -26.09 40.62 -11.01
C VAL A 272 -25.18 40.33 -12.20
N ALA A 273 -25.23 39.12 -12.73
CA ALA A 273 -24.46 38.72 -13.92
C ALA A 273 -25.08 39.26 -15.21
N ILE A 274 -24.23 39.70 -16.14
CA ILE A 274 -24.61 40.09 -17.51
C ILE A 274 -24.65 38.81 -18.37
N PRO A 275 -25.65 38.60 -19.25
CA PRO A 275 -25.70 37.41 -20.10
C PRO A 275 -24.65 37.47 -21.22
N ALA A 276 -23.83 36.42 -21.33
CA ALA A 276 -23.00 36.17 -22.52
C ALA A 276 -23.71 35.18 -23.46
N GLN A 277 -23.70 35.45 -24.77
CA GLN A 277 -24.31 34.58 -25.78
C GLN A 277 -23.55 33.26 -25.98
N PRO A 278 -24.21 32.19 -26.46
CA PRO A 278 -23.59 30.87 -26.59
C PRO A 278 -22.54 30.84 -27.71
N SER A 279 -21.29 30.56 -27.34
CA SER A 279 -20.23 30.17 -28.29
C SER A 279 -20.43 28.72 -28.75
N ALA A 280 -20.30 28.49 -30.05
CA ALA A 280 -20.27 27.16 -30.68
C ALA A 280 -19.18 26.23 -30.07
N PRO A 281 -19.27 24.89 -30.22
CA PRO A 281 -18.34 23.96 -29.58
C PRO A 281 -16.88 24.18 -30.02
N ASN A 282 -16.01 24.46 -29.05
CA ASN A 282 -14.59 24.63 -29.27
C ASN A 282 -13.88 23.26 -29.37
N ASP A 283 -13.67 22.77 -30.59
CA ASP A 283 -12.76 21.64 -30.87
C ASP A 283 -11.27 21.99 -30.59
N GLY A 284 -10.96 23.28 -30.38
CA GLY A 284 -9.61 23.85 -30.20
C GLY A 284 -8.84 23.44 -28.92
N ALA A 285 -9.12 22.27 -28.34
CA ALA A 285 -8.46 21.77 -27.13
C ALA A 285 -8.10 20.26 -27.22
N LEU A 286 -7.93 19.71 -28.43
CA LEU A 286 -7.34 18.38 -28.68
C LEU A 286 -5.95 18.46 -29.35
N SER A 287 -5.40 19.66 -29.53
CA SER A 287 -4.13 19.93 -30.21
C SER A 287 -2.93 19.32 -29.47
N GLY A 288 -2.56 18.09 -29.84
CA GLY A 288 -1.39 17.36 -29.31
C GLY A 288 -1.68 15.91 -28.91
N LEU A 289 -2.94 15.48 -28.83
CA LEU A 289 -3.26 14.07 -28.56
C LEU A 289 -3.09 13.20 -29.83
N PRO A 290 -2.61 11.95 -29.69
CA PRO A 290 -2.37 11.04 -30.81
C PRO A 290 -3.65 10.31 -31.31
N PHE A 291 -4.82 10.73 -30.82
CA PHE A 291 -6.16 10.24 -31.14
C PHE A 291 -7.17 11.41 -31.11
N LYS A 292 -8.36 11.18 -31.66
CA LYS A 292 -9.44 12.17 -31.72
C LYS A 292 -10.80 11.55 -31.40
N VAL A 293 -11.80 12.38 -31.10
CA VAL A 293 -13.21 11.95 -31.02
C VAL A 293 -13.64 11.29 -32.34
N GLY A 294 -14.38 10.20 -32.24
CA GLY A 294 -14.75 9.34 -33.37
C GLY A 294 -13.70 8.29 -33.76
N GLU A 295 -12.53 8.23 -33.09
CA GLU A 295 -11.58 7.13 -33.31
C GLU A 295 -12.11 5.82 -32.72
N GLN A 296 -12.04 4.74 -33.51
CA GLN A 296 -12.39 3.38 -33.12
C GLN A 296 -11.27 2.41 -33.51
N LEU A 297 -10.77 1.64 -32.54
CA LEU A 297 -9.75 0.61 -32.71
C LEU A 297 -10.38 -0.77 -32.46
N ASN A 298 -10.46 -1.60 -33.50
CA ASN A 298 -11.10 -2.92 -33.45
C ASN A 298 -10.05 -4.03 -33.48
N TYR A 299 -10.08 -4.90 -32.47
CA TYR A 299 -9.13 -6.00 -32.27
C TYR A 299 -9.78 -7.36 -32.47
N GLN A 300 -9.00 -8.28 -33.02
CA GLN A 300 -9.30 -9.71 -33.05
C GLN A 300 -8.35 -10.44 -32.10
N VAL A 301 -8.90 -11.34 -31.28
CA VAL A 301 -8.17 -12.09 -30.26
C VAL A 301 -7.95 -13.52 -30.75
N TYR A 302 -6.76 -14.10 -30.51
CA TYR A 302 -6.37 -15.44 -30.96
C TYR A 302 -5.74 -16.25 -29.83
N LEU A 303 -5.98 -17.56 -29.85
CA LEU A 303 -5.26 -18.58 -29.07
C LEU A 303 -4.28 -19.34 -29.98
N PRO A 304 -3.22 -19.99 -29.46
CA PRO A 304 -2.10 -20.48 -30.28
C PRO A 304 -2.53 -21.61 -31.23
N SER A 305 -3.44 -22.46 -30.76
CA SER A 305 -3.96 -23.63 -31.49
C SER A 305 -5.15 -23.30 -32.40
N ILE A 306 -5.63 -22.05 -32.45
CA ILE A 306 -6.86 -21.67 -33.15
C ILE A 306 -6.55 -20.57 -34.17
N LYS A 307 -6.66 -20.90 -35.46
CA LYS A 307 -6.35 -19.98 -36.57
C LYS A 307 -7.38 -18.84 -36.74
N GLN A 308 -8.60 -19.04 -36.29
CA GLN A 308 -9.70 -18.06 -36.37
C GLN A 308 -9.77 -17.19 -35.11
N PRO A 309 -10.28 -15.95 -35.19
CA PRO A 309 -10.41 -15.08 -34.03
C PRO A 309 -11.46 -15.61 -33.04
N VAL A 310 -11.04 -15.74 -31.78
CA VAL A 310 -11.83 -16.34 -30.69
C VAL A 310 -12.68 -15.32 -29.93
N ALA A 311 -12.25 -14.07 -29.94
CA ALA A 311 -12.99 -12.93 -29.38
C ALA A 311 -12.71 -11.67 -30.21
N THR A 312 -13.55 -10.66 -30.03
CA THR A 312 -13.39 -9.32 -30.60
C THR A 312 -13.44 -8.26 -29.51
N ALA A 313 -12.70 -7.17 -29.67
CA ALA A 313 -12.76 -6.02 -28.78
C ALA A 313 -12.78 -4.71 -29.58
N SER A 314 -13.57 -3.73 -29.14
CA SER A 314 -13.69 -2.41 -29.78
C SER A 314 -13.45 -1.31 -28.76
N PHE A 315 -12.38 -0.54 -28.95
CA PHE A 315 -12.03 0.64 -28.13
C PHE A 315 -12.45 1.90 -28.91
N GLN A 316 -13.18 2.81 -28.29
CA GLN A 316 -13.76 4.00 -28.93
C GLN A 316 -13.54 5.26 -28.11
N VAL A 317 -13.12 6.35 -28.77
CA VAL A 317 -13.21 7.72 -28.23
C VAL A 317 -14.55 8.30 -28.66
N ARG A 318 -15.57 8.15 -27.81
CA ARG A 318 -16.98 8.39 -28.15
C ARG A 318 -17.31 9.86 -28.39
N ALA A 319 -16.92 10.72 -27.46
CA ALA A 319 -17.30 12.13 -27.41
C ALA A 319 -16.38 12.91 -26.46
N ARG A 320 -16.39 14.25 -26.60
CA ARG A 320 -16.01 15.20 -25.55
C ARG A 320 -17.26 15.96 -25.14
N SER A 321 -17.51 16.10 -23.84
CA SER A 321 -18.63 16.89 -23.31
C SER A 321 -18.40 17.25 -21.85
N LYS A 322 -19.34 18.01 -21.26
CA LYS A 322 -19.41 18.20 -19.82
C LYS A 322 -20.07 16.97 -19.17
N TYR A 323 -19.32 16.24 -18.35
CA TYR A 323 -19.75 15.03 -17.63
C TYR A 323 -19.42 15.19 -16.13
N PHE A 324 -20.37 14.90 -15.24
CA PHE A 324 -20.18 15.01 -13.78
C PHE A 324 -19.55 16.38 -13.37
N ASP A 325 -20.10 17.44 -13.96
CA ASP A 325 -19.64 18.83 -13.91
C ASP A 325 -18.21 19.16 -14.42
N LYS A 326 -17.45 18.18 -14.90
CA LYS A 326 -16.12 18.36 -15.51
C LYS A 326 -16.18 18.32 -17.05
N ASP A 327 -15.26 19.01 -17.73
CA ASP A 327 -14.97 18.73 -19.16
C ASP A 327 -14.28 17.35 -19.23
N GLY A 328 -14.73 16.48 -20.14
CA GLY A 328 -14.30 15.09 -20.17
C GLY A 328 -14.37 14.43 -21.54
N LEU A 329 -13.41 13.55 -21.79
CA LEU A 329 -13.45 12.58 -22.90
C LEU A 329 -14.12 11.28 -22.42
N LEU A 330 -15.07 10.79 -23.20
CA LEU A 330 -15.74 9.51 -22.98
C LEU A 330 -15.04 8.41 -23.80
N PHE A 331 -14.37 7.49 -23.11
CA PHE A 331 -13.85 6.26 -23.69
C PHE A 331 -14.84 5.10 -23.44
N ASN A 332 -14.95 4.21 -24.42
CA ASN A 332 -15.75 2.99 -24.32
C ASN A 332 -14.98 1.79 -24.88
N LEU A 333 -15.03 0.67 -24.17
CA LEU A 333 -14.52 -0.63 -24.58
C LEU A 333 -15.66 -1.65 -24.51
N THR A 334 -15.88 -2.39 -25.59
CA THR A 334 -16.73 -3.60 -25.60
C THR A 334 -15.93 -4.79 -26.08
N ALA A 335 -15.92 -5.91 -25.35
CA ALA A 335 -15.25 -7.15 -25.72
C ALA A 335 -16.21 -8.35 -25.64
N GLN A 336 -16.10 -9.31 -26.56
CA GLN A 336 -17.02 -10.46 -26.65
C GLN A 336 -16.38 -11.70 -27.31
N THR A 337 -16.65 -12.91 -26.77
CA THR A 337 -16.28 -14.18 -27.44
C THR A 337 -17.08 -14.36 -28.73
N THR A 338 -16.43 -14.81 -29.81
CA THR A 338 -17.12 -15.17 -31.06
C THR A 338 -17.94 -16.46 -30.90
N ASN A 339 -19.10 -16.54 -31.58
CA ASN A 339 -20.09 -17.61 -31.39
C ASN A 339 -19.53 -19.04 -31.52
N ALA A 340 -18.44 -19.23 -32.29
CA ALA A 340 -17.81 -20.54 -32.49
C ALA A 340 -17.21 -21.17 -31.22
N LEU A 341 -16.95 -20.39 -30.15
CA LEU A 341 -16.26 -20.86 -28.94
C LEU A 341 -16.96 -20.47 -27.61
N GLN A 342 -18.13 -19.83 -27.67
CA GLN A 342 -18.89 -19.40 -26.47
C GLN A 342 -19.23 -20.55 -25.51
N HIS A 343 -19.33 -21.79 -26.01
CA HIS A 343 -19.55 -22.99 -25.18
C HIS A 343 -18.32 -23.43 -24.36
N LEU A 344 -17.12 -22.96 -24.71
CA LEU A 344 -15.88 -23.27 -23.99
C LEU A 344 -15.47 -22.13 -23.05
N PHE A 345 -15.58 -20.87 -23.51
CA PHE A 345 -15.39 -19.69 -22.67
C PHE A 345 -16.24 -18.52 -23.18
N PHE A 346 -17.17 -18.05 -22.35
CA PHE A 346 -18.04 -16.91 -22.66
C PHE A 346 -17.50 -15.64 -21.98
N ALA A 347 -17.31 -14.57 -22.75
CA ALA A 347 -16.99 -13.23 -22.25
C ALA A 347 -17.89 -12.22 -22.99
N THR A 348 -18.40 -11.20 -22.28
CA THR A 348 -19.20 -10.10 -22.86
C THR A 348 -19.05 -8.89 -21.95
N ASP A 349 -17.93 -8.20 -22.12
CA ASP A 349 -17.44 -7.20 -21.19
C ASP A 349 -17.63 -5.79 -21.76
N THR A 350 -17.98 -4.84 -20.90
CA THR A 350 -18.10 -3.42 -21.26
C THR A 350 -17.45 -2.56 -20.18
N ILE A 351 -16.53 -1.70 -20.60
CA ILE A 351 -15.84 -0.73 -19.74
C ILE A 351 -16.07 0.65 -20.32
N VAL A 352 -16.58 1.57 -19.51
CA VAL A 352 -16.83 2.97 -19.87
C VAL A 352 -16.04 3.85 -18.91
N THR A 353 -15.22 4.75 -19.44
CA THR A 353 -14.36 5.63 -18.63
C THR A 353 -14.48 7.08 -19.09
N TYR A 354 -14.62 7.99 -18.13
CA TYR A 354 -14.63 9.43 -18.32
C TYR A 354 -13.30 9.99 -17.80
N VAL A 355 -12.49 10.58 -18.68
CA VAL A 355 -11.17 11.14 -18.35
C VAL A 355 -11.11 12.64 -18.54
N ASP A 356 -10.26 13.32 -17.75
CA ASP A 356 -9.89 14.71 -18.02
C ASP A 356 -9.13 14.79 -19.38
N PRO A 357 -9.49 15.71 -20.31
CA PRO A 357 -8.91 15.73 -21.65
C PRO A 357 -7.44 16.13 -21.74
N LYS A 358 -6.83 16.65 -20.66
CA LYS A 358 -5.43 17.13 -20.65
C LYS A 358 -4.47 16.09 -20.06
N THR A 359 -4.90 15.42 -18.99
CA THR A 359 -4.13 14.46 -18.20
C THR A 359 -4.43 13.01 -18.56
N LEU A 360 -5.60 12.75 -19.18
CA LEU A 360 -6.14 11.41 -19.44
C LEU A 360 -6.35 10.57 -18.17
N LEU A 361 -6.41 11.22 -17.01
CA LEU A 361 -6.73 10.57 -15.74
C LEU A 361 -8.25 10.37 -15.61
N PRO A 362 -8.71 9.20 -15.16
CA PRO A 362 -10.13 8.93 -15.00
C PRO A 362 -10.70 9.69 -13.79
N PHE A 363 -11.92 10.19 -13.94
CA PHE A 363 -12.73 10.73 -12.84
C PHE A 363 -14.05 9.99 -12.64
N GLN A 364 -14.49 9.18 -13.61
CA GLN A 364 -15.56 8.21 -13.44
C GLN A 364 -15.28 6.97 -14.32
N ALA A 365 -15.56 5.77 -13.81
CA ALA A 365 -15.49 4.53 -14.58
C ALA A 365 -16.67 3.60 -14.25
N GLU A 366 -17.10 2.79 -15.22
CA GLU A 366 -18.11 1.74 -15.07
C GLU A 366 -17.63 0.46 -15.76
N HIS A 367 -17.52 -0.63 -15.00
CA HIS A 367 -17.08 -1.94 -15.48
C HIS A 367 -18.24 -2.95 -15.33
N ASN A 368 -18.69 -3.52 -16.44
CA ASN A 368 -19.65 -4.62 -16.49
C ASN A 368 -18.97 -5.83 -17.17
N LEU A 369 -18.56 -6.81 -16.38
CA LEU A 369 -17.74 -7.97 -16.80
C LEU A 369 -18.54 -9.27 -16.65
N ILE A 370 -18.56 -10.10 -17.70
CA ILE A 370 -19.49 -11.22 -17.88
C ILE A 370 -18.71 -12.46 -18.36
N GLU A 371 -17.81 -12.94 -17.49
CA GLU A 371 -16.81 -13.96 -17.78
C GLU A 371 -17.24 -15.36 -17.28
N GLY A 372 -17.72 -16.24 -18.16
CA GLY A 372 -18.07 -17.62 -17.83
C GLY A 372 -19.20 -17.71 -16.80
N ARG A 373 -18.85 -18.01 -15.53
CA ARG A 373 -19.75 -17.94 -14.37
C ARG A 373 -19.59 -16.66 -13.52
N ARG A 374 -18.48 -15.92 -13.66
CA ARG A 374 -18.18 -14.68 -12.94
C ARG A 374 -19.00 -13.54 -13.56
N ARG A 375 -19.64 -12.74 -12.71
CA ARG A 375 -20.38 -11.54 -13.09
C ARG A 375 -19.92 -10.42 -12.16
N SER A 376 -19.50 -9.30 -12.72
CA SER A 376 -19.11 -8.12 -11.93
C SER A 376 -19.70 -6.87 -12.56
N ASN A 377 -20.43 -6.09 -11.77
CA ASN A 377 -20.76 -4.71 -12.09
C ASN A 377 -20.16 -3.83 -10.99
N THR A 378 -19.33 -2.87 -11.39
CA THR A 378 -18.63 -1.94 -10.49
C THR A 378 -18.64 -0.57 -11.13
N LYS A 379 -19.14 0.44 -10.42
CA LYS A 379 -18.92 1.85 -10.79
C LYS A 379 -17.92 2.47 -9.82
N LEU A 380 -17.08 3.36 -10.32
CA LEU A 380 -16.02 4.04 -9.58
C LEU A 380 -16.11 5.54 -9.85
N THR A 381 -16.38 6.32 -8.80
CA THR A 381 -16.20 7.77 -8.81
C THR A 381 -14.77 8.06 -8.35
N ILE A 382 -13.97 8.71 -9.18
CA ILE A 382 -12.52 8.85 -8.98
C ILE A 382 -12.16 10.32 -8.78
N ASN A 383 -11.52 10.62 -7.66
CA ASN A 383 -11.03 11.93 -7.31
C ASN A 383 -9.50 11.89 -7.22
N GLN A 384 -8.86 12.37 -8.29
CA GLN A 384 -7.40 12.44 -8.42
C GLN A 384 -6.79 13.48 -7.47
N ASP A 385 -7.53 14.54 -7.12
CA ASP A 385 -7.05 15.64 -6.28
C ASP A 385 -6.81 15.20 -4.82
N TYR A 386 -7.63 14.26 -4.32
CA TYR A 386 -7.51 13.66 -2.98
C TYR A 386 -6.95 12.23 -2.98
N GLY A 387 -6.58 11.67 -4.13
CA GLY A 387 -6.02 10.30 -4.22
C GLY A 387 -7.01 9.19 -3.87
N THR A 388 -8.24 9.24 -4.39
CA THR A 388 -9.30 8.28 -4.01
C THR A 388 -10.15 7.80 -5.17
N ALA A 389 -10.53 6.52 -5.15
CA ALA A 389 -11.73 6.02 -5.83
C ALA A 389 -12.82 5.69 -4.80
N THR A 390 -14.09 5.78 -5.18
CA THR A 390 -15.24 5.36 -4.35
C THR A 390 -16.20 4.54 -5.19
N THR A 391 -16.61 3.37 -4.71
CA THR A 391 -17.54 2.49 -5.44
C THR A 391 -18.99 2.98 -5.38
N ASP A 392 -19.84 2.41 -6.25
CA ASP A 392 -21.31 2.45 -6.16
C ASP A 392 -21.88 2.05 -4.79
N LYS A 393 -21.11 1.29 -4.00
CA LYS A 393 -21.47 0.82 -2.65
C LYS A 393 -20.86 1.69 -1.54
N ASN A 394 -20.43 2.91 -1.88
CA ASN A 394 -19.73 3.85 -1.00
C ASN A 394 -18.45 3.28 -0.35
N VAL A 395 -17.84 2.25 -0.95
CA VAL A 395 -16.54 1.74 -0.48
C VAL A 395 -15.44 2.65 -1.04
N ARG A 396 -14.82 3.42 -0.14
CA ARG A 396 -13.65 4.25 -0.45
C ARG A 396 -12.40 3.38 -0.61
N ILE A 397 -11.60 3.71 -1.61
CA ILE A 397 -10.35 3.06 -2.01
C ILE A 397 -9.31 4.19 -2.12
N GLU A 398 -8.27 4.18 -1.29
CA GLU A 398 -7.13 5.09 -1.49
C GLU A 398 -6.32 4.64 -2.71
N ILE A 399 -5.91 5.59 -3.55
CA ILE A 399 -5.13 5.37 -4.77
C ILE A 399 -4.06 6.45 -4.90
N PRO A 400 -2.88 6.17 -5.48
CA PRO A 400 -1.95 7.22 -5.88
C PRO A 400 -2.61 8.32 -6.73
N VAL A 401 -2.22 9.58 -6.51
CA VAL A 401 -2.55 10.66 -7.45
C VAL A 401 -1.91 10.32 -8.81
N GLY A 402 -2.71 10.28 -9.87
CA GLY A 402 -2.27 9.80 -11.18
C GLY A 402 -2.55 8.33 -11.47
N THR A 403 -3.39 7.65 -10.67
CA THR A 403 -3.88 6.30 -10.99
C THR A 403 -4.85 6.31 -12.16
N HIS A 404 -4.52 5.56 -13.21
CA HIS A 404 -5.40 5.22 -14.32
C HIS A 404 -6.29 4.00 -13.99
N ASP A 405 -7.31 3.75 -14.80
CA ASP A 405 -7.97 2.45 -14.94
C ASP A 405 -7.49 1.74 -16.23
N TYR A 406 -8.06 0.57 -16.55
CA TYR A 406 -7.68 -0.21 -17.74
C TYR A 406 -7.78 0.56 -19.06
N LEU A 407 -8.81 1.41 -19.23
CA LEU A 407 -9.16 2.02 -20.51
C LEU A 407 -8.52 3.40 -20.68
N SER A 408 -8.47 4.21 -19.62
CA SER A 408 -7.69 5.43 -19.58
C SER A 408 -6.19 5.15 -19.77
N PHE A 409 -5.65 4.09 -19.15
CA PHE A 409 -4.26 3.66 -19.38
C PHE A 409 -4.00 3.31 -20.86
N PHE A 410 -4.89 2.55 -21.49
CA PHE A 410 -4.77 2.15 -22.90
C PHE A 410 -4.61 3.36 -23.86
N TYR A 411 -5.34 4.44 -23.61
CA TYR A 411 -5.19 5.69 -24.36
C TYR A 411 -3.98 6.53 -23.90
N ALA A 412 -3.73 6.63 -22.59
CA ALA A 412 -2.61 7.41 -22.03
C ALA A 412 -1.23 6.88 -22.48
N LEU A 413 -1.08 5.56 -22.62
CA LEU A 413 0.12 4.89 -23.15
C LEU A 413 0.60 5.48 -24.49
N ARG A 414 -0.32 5.99 -25.31
CA ARG A 414 -0.03 6.57 -26.64
C ARG A 414 0.65 7.95 -26.53
N THR A 415 0.54 8.62 -25.40
CA THR A 415 1.22 9.91 -25.13
C THR A 415 2.66 9.72 -24.65
N PHE A 416 3.00 8.55 -24.09
CA PHE A 416 4.28 8.34 -23.40
C PHE A 416 5.45 8.33 -24.38
N ASN A 417 6.56 8.97 -23.99
CA ASN A 417 7.75 8.96 -24.81
C ASN A 417 8.53 7.64 -24.65
N LEU A 418 8.41 6.78 -25.67
CA LEU A 418 9.11 5.49 -25.78
C LEU A 418 10.51 5.61 -26.44
N ASN A 419 11.01 6.82 -26.69
CA ASN A 419 12.27 7.06 -27.42
C ASN A 419 13.19 8.09 -26.72
N PRO A 420 14.46 7.76 -26.39
CA PRO A 420 15.07 6.43 -26.43
C PRO A 420 14.36 5.45 -25.49
N PRO A 421 14.70 4.14 -25.50
CA PRO A 421 14.12 3.16 -24.58
C PRO A 421 14.18 3.64 -23.12
N ARG A 422 13.00 3.85 -22.53
CA ARG A 422 12.82 4.32 -21.16
C ARG A 422 11.94 3.32 -20.40
N ARG A 423 12.21 3.20 -19.09
CA ARG A 423 11.30 2.59 -18.12
C ARG A 423 10.45 3.69 -17.51
N ASN A 424 9.18 3.76 -17.90
CA ASN A 424 8.19 4.59 -17.22
C ASN A 424 7.49 3.75 -16.13
N ALA A 425 6.83 4.40 -15.17
CA ALA A 425 5.99 3.76 -14.17
C ALA A 425 4.72 4.59 -14.00
N VAL A 426 3.57 3.92 -13.93
CA VAL A 426 2.26 4.55 -13.67
C VAL A 426 1.50 3.73 -12.64
N SER A 427 0.56 4.34 -11.93
CA SER A 427 -0.39 3.58 -11.13
C SER A 427 -1.61 3.21 -11.98
N ILE A 428 -2.12 1.98 -11.80
CA ILE A 428 -3.33 1.47 -12.44
C ILE A 428 -4.22 0.75 -11.43
N LEU A 429 -5.52 1.02 -11.45
CA LEU A 429 -6.52 0.43 -10.56
C LEU A 429 -7.03 -0.89 -11.13
N VAL A 430 -6.63 -2.00 -10.50
CA VAL A 430 -6.89 -3.38 -10.93
C VAL A 430 -7.68 -4.09 -9.83
N ASP A 431 -8.88 -4.60 -10.13
CA ASP A 431 -9.80 -5.24 -9.16
C ASP A 431 -9.90 -4.46 -7.82
N ASN A 432 -10.14 -3.15 -7.92
CA ASN A 432 -10.24 -2.19 -6.81
C ASN A 432 -8.96 -2.05 -5.95
N LYS A 433 -7.79 -2.39 -6.49
CA LYS A 433 -6.47 -2.19 -5.85
C LYS A 433 -5.54 -1.40 -6.77
N PRO A 434 -4.89 -0.32 -6.32
CA PRO A 434 -3.83 0.31 -7.10
C PRO A 434 -2.64 -0.64 -7.24
N LYS A 435 -2.08 -0.71 -8.44
CA LYS A 435 -0.84 -1.42 -8.78
C LYS A 435 0.11 -0.48 -9.52
N THR A 436 1.40 -0.70 -9.38
CA THR A 436 2.44 -0.04 -10.16
C THR A 436 2.66 -0.82 -11.45
N LEU A 437 2.38 -0.21 -12.59
CA LEU A 437 2.67 -0.77 -13.91
C LEU A 437 3.95 -0.13 -14.46
N PHE A 438 5.02 -0.92 -14.51
CA PHE A 438 6.26 -0.55 -15.17
C PHE A 438 6.16 -0.80 -16.67
N ILE A 439 6.60 0.18 -17.45
CA ILE A 439 6.48 0.19 -18.91
C ILE A 439 7.88 0.33 -19.47
N SER A 440 8.44 -0.76 -19.98
CA SER A 440 9.80 -0.75 -20.54
C SER A 440 9.75 -0.92 -22.05
N ALA A 441 10.19 0.08 -22.80
CA ALA A 441 10.44 -0.09 -24.22
C ALA A 441 11.65 -1.02 -24.44
N LEU A 442 11.51 -2.00 -25.34
CA LEU A 442 12.47 -3.08 -25.55
C LEU A 442 13.28 -2.88 -26.84
N LYS A 443 12.60 -2.99 -27.99
CA LYS A 443 13.21 -2.91 -29.32
C LYS A 443 12.25 -2.31 -30.34
N ARG A 444 12.82 -1.73 -31.39
CA ARG A 444 12.12 -1.45 -32.65
C ARG A 444 12.15 -2.70 -33.51
N GLU A 445 11.02 -3.11 -34.04
CA GLU A 445 10.93 -4.20 -35.03
C GLU A 445 9.71 -4.00 -35.94
N THR A 446 9.78 -4.57 -37.15
CA THR A 446 8.68 -4.52 -38.11
C THR A 446 7.79 -5.74 -37.91
N ILE A 447 6.50 -5.53 -37.63
CA ILE A 447 5.54 -6.63 -37.41
C ILE A 447 4.57 -6.77 -38.57
N GLN A 448 4.17 -8.03 -38.84
CA GLN A 448 3.06 -8.33 -39.72
C GLN A 448 1.72 -8.21 -38.96
N LEU A 449 0.75 -7.53 -39.57
CA LEU A 449 -0.67 -7.47 -39.18
C LEU A 449 -1.53 -7.69 -40.43
N GLY A 450 -2.16 -8.87 -40.52
CA GLY A 450 -2.86 -9.28 -41.75
C GLY A 450 -1.90 -9.25 -42.96
N SER A 451 -2.27 -8.50 -43.99
CA SER A 451 -1.43 -8.27 -45.18
C SER A 451 -0.42 -7.12 -45.02
N GLN A 452 -0.46 -6.34 -43.94
CA GLN A 452 0.40 -5.15 -43.78
C GLN A 452 1.61 -5.39 -42.87
N THR A 453 2.68 -4.66 -43.15
CA THR A 453 4.00 -4.80 -42.54
C THR A 453 4.37 -3.44 -41.94
N ILE A 454 4.43 -3.33 -40.60
CA ILE A 454 4.39 -2.04 -39.89
C ILE A 454 5.55 -1.91 -38.88
N PRO A 455 6.33 -0.81 -38.90
CA PRO A 455 7.31 -0.50 -37.85
C PRO A 455 6.65 -0.29 -36.48
N ALA A 456 7.16 -0.98 -35.45
CA ALA A 456 6.62 -0.92 -34.10
C ALA A 456 7.72 -0.91 -33.04
N ILE A 457 7.43 -0.27 -31.90
CA ILE A 457 8.20 -0.40 -30.66
C ILE A 457 7.54 -1.50 -29.83
N GLN A 458 8.26 -2.59 -29.58
CA GLN A 458 7.86 -3.59 -28.60
C GLN A 458 8.10 -3.03 -27.18
N ILE A 459 7.09 -3.15 -26.30
CA ILE A 459 7.19 -2.82 -24.88
C ILE A 459 6.84 -4.05 -24.02
N SER A 460 7.43 -4.14 -22.83
CA SER A 460 6.91 -4.96 -21.74
C SER A 460 6.14 -4.11 -20.74
N LEU A 461 5.07 -4.69 -20.21
CA LEU A 461 4.29 -4.17 -19.09
C LEU A 461 4.47 -5.15 -17.93
N THR A 462 5.04 -4.70 -16.81
CA THR A 462 5.26 -5.55 -15.63
C THR A 462 4.74 -4.89 -14.36
N THR A 463 4.21 -5.67 -13.44
CA THR A 463 3.63 -5.17 -12.18
C THR A 463 4.64 -5.14 -11.04
N ASP A 464 4.19 -4.70 -9.87
CA ASP A 464 4.87 -4.76 -8.57
C ASP A 464 4.72 -6.11 -7.82
N ASP A 465 4.23 -7.15 -8.50
CA ASP A 465 4.23 -8.53 -7.99
C ASP A 465 5.63 -9.18 -8.16
N ALA A 466 6.02 -10.22 -7.39
CA ALA A 466 7.29 -10.93 -7.64
C ALA A 466 7.30 -11.62 -9.00
N GLN A 467 6.17 -12.24 -9.36
CA GLN A 467 5.90 -12.59 -10.75
C GLN A 467 5.41 -11.33 -11.49
N SER A 468 6.26 -10.29 -11.50
CA SER A 468 6.02 -8.99 -12.14
C SER A 468 5.69 -9.15 -13.63
N ASP A 469 6.24 -10.20 -14.24
CA ASP A 469 6.00 -10.61 -15.62
C ASP A 469 5.16 -11.90 -15.72
N LYS A 470 4.34 -12.25 -14.70
CA LYS A 470 3.51 -13.49 -14.65
C LYS A 470 2.73 -13.70 -15.95
N PHE A 471 2.03 -12.65 -16.36
CA PHE A 471 1.16 -12.64 -17.52
C PHE A 471 1.93 -12.28 -18.80
N GLN A 472 3.25 -12.16 -18.76
CA GLN A 472 4.15 -11.82 -19.88
C GLN A 472 3.59 -10.72 -20.79
N LEU A 473 3.07 -9.64 -20.19
CA LEU A 473 2.33 -8.63 -20.95
C LEU A 473 3.27 -7.90 -21.91
N ARG A 474 2.99 -8.02 -23.20
CA ARG A 474 3.72 -7.33 -24.28
C ARG A 474 2.74 -6.54 -25.13
N ALA A 475 3.18 -5.37 -25.57
CA ALA A 475 2.47 -4.64 -26.60
C ALA A 475 3.46 -4.19 -27.68
N TRP A 476 2.95 -4.02 -28.90
CA TRP A 476 3.67 -3.42 -30.02
C TRP A 476 2.94 -2.15 -30.39
N ILE A 477 3.62 -1.02 -30.27
CA ILE A 477 3.08 0.33 -30.48
C ILE A 477 3.64 0.86 -31.80
N SER A 478 2.83 1.44 -32.70
CA SER A 478 3.35 1.97 -33.96
C SER A 478 4.43 3.03 -33.72
N ASP A 479 5.53 2.96 -34.48
CA ASP A 479 6.64 3.93 -34.43
C ASP A 479 6.31 5.16 -35.29
N ASP A 480 5.09 5.69 -35.12
CA ASP A 480 4.55 6.87 -35.79
C ASP A 480 3.87 7.81 -34.79
N ALA A 481 3.41 8.98 -35.26
CA ALA A 481 2.79 10.00 -34.40
C ALA A 481 1.44 9.57 -33.76
N ARG A 482 0.82 8.47 -34.23
CA ARG A 482 -0.46 7.96 -33.70
C ARG A 482 -0.29 7.00 -32.53
N ARG A 483 0.91 6.41 -32.39
CA ARG A 483 1.28 5.39 -31.39
C ARG A 483 0.17 4.36 -31.16
N LEU A 484 -0.39 3.81 -32.24
CA LEU A 484 -1.45 2.81 -32.19
C LEU A 484 -0.95 1.55 -31.47
N PRO A 485 -1.68 0.99 -30.49
CA PRO A 485 -1.41 -0.35 -29.99
C PRO A 485 -1.77 -1.37 -31.10
N LEU A 486 -0.78 -1.86 -31.82
CA LEU A 486 -0.92 -2.72 -33.00
C LEU A 486 -1.21 -4.18 -32.61
N ARG A 487 -0.48 -4.67 -31.60
CA ARG A 487 -0.64 -6.01 -31.03
C ARG A 487 -0.52 -5.92 -29.51
N LEU A 488 -1.36 -6.66 -28.79
CA LEU A 488 -1.23 -6.96 -27.37
C LEU A 488 -1.02 -8.47 -27.22
N ALA A 489 -0.23 -8.92 -26.25
CA ALA A 489 -0.07 -10.33 -25.92
C ALA A 489 0.05 -10.54 -24.40
N ALA A 490 -0.46 -11.67 -23.93
CA ALA A 490 -0.46 -12.08 -22.52
C ALA A 490 -0.39 -13.61 -22.40
N VAL A 491 0.07 -14.11 -21.26
CA VAL A 491 -0.12 -15.50 -20.82
C VAL A 491 -1.25 -15.52 -19.80
N THR A 492 -2.31 -16.26 -20.10
CA THR A 492 -3.52 -16.40 -19.28
C THR A 492 -3.67 -17.83 -18.78
N GLU A 493 -4.71 -18.12 -17.99
CA GLU A 493 -5.08 -19.49 -17.61
C GLU A 493 -5.50 -20.35 -18.83
N LEU A 494 -5.91 -19.72 -19.94
CA LEU A 494 -6.15 -20.36 -21.24
C LEU A 494 -4.86 -20.50 -22.08
N GLY A 495 -3.69 -20.19 -21.51
CA GLY A 495 -2.41 -20.14 -22.21
C GLY A 495 -2.13 -18.77 -22.87
N PRO A 496 -1.15 -18.71 -23.80
CA PRO A 496 -0.78 -17.48 -24.50
C PRO A 496 -1.91 -16.94 -25.39
N VAL A 497 -2.37 -15.73 -25.12
CA VAL A 497 -3.38 -14.98 -25.88
C VAL A 497 -2.70 -13.81 -26.59
N ARG A 498 -3.10 -13.53 -27.84
CA ARG A 498 -2.77 -12.27 -28.53
C ARG A 498 -4.01 -11.57 -29.06
N ALA A 499 -4.03 -10.25 -28.99
CA ALA A 499 -5.03 -9.40 -29.64
C ALA A 499 -4.33 -8.55 -30.71
N GLU A 500 -4.89 -8.47 -31.90
CA GLU A 500 -4.31 -7.78 -33.05
C GLU A 500 -5.29 -6.78 -33.65
N LEU A 501 -4.82 -5.59 -33.98
CA LEU A 501 -5.62 -4.52 -34.57
C LEU A 501 -6.08 -4.94 -35.98
N ALA A 502 -7.36 -5.29 -36.11
CA ALA A 502 -7.92 -5.93 -37.30
C ALA A 502 -8.22 -4.95 -38.44
N ILE A 503 -8.41 -3.67 -38.11
CA ILE A 503 -8.57 -2.57 -39.07
C ILE A 503 -7.70 -1.41 -38.59
N LEU A 504 -6.68 -1.05 -39.36
CA LEU A 504 -5.99 0.22 -39.18
C LEU A 504 -6.93 1.36 -39.59
N PRO A 505 -7.13 2.40 -38.76
CA PRO A 505 -7.89 3.57 -39.19
C PRO A 505 -7.16 4.27 -40.34
N VAL A 506 -7.74 4.16 -41.56
CA VAL A 506 -7.20 4.77 -42.79
C VAL A 506 -7.56 6.27 -42.87
N THR A 507 -7.35 6.99 -41.77
CA THR A 507 -7.21 8.44 -41.81
C THR A 507 -5.89 8.78 -42.48
N ARG A 508 -5.97 9.21 -43.74
CA ARG A 508 -4.95 10.12 -44.29
C ARG A 508 -4.90 11.36 -43.39
N GLN A 509 -3.69 11.82 -43.09
CA GLN A 509 -3.46 13.20 -42.65
C GLN A 509 -3.33 14.09 -43.89
#